data_AF-A0A5C9EEQ2-F1
#
_entry.id   AF-A0A5C9EEQ2-F1
#
_cell.length_a   1.000
_cell.length_b   1.000
_cell.length_c   1.000
_cell.angle_alpha   90.00
_cell.angle_beta   90.00
_cell.angle_gamma   90.00
#
_symmetry.space_group_name_H-M   'P 1'
#
loop_
_entity.id
_entity.type
_entity.pdbx_description
1 polymer ?
#
loop_
_entity_poly.entity_id
_entity_poly.type
_entity_poly.pdbx_seq_one_letter_code
_entity_poly.pdbx_strand_id
1 'polypeptide(L)'
;MSEIIAFLVGGAIFFIFSFIVFYLVMVLLKNIRKKYVPKRATIFKCLDGHITRSKGELIIDNHLTRLDIEHEYENTVRVRGKAIKYDWYLPEYNVYIEYWGYFGKDYLERKEEKLKLYKKGHLKLISIEDIMLEDIYQSLESQLSEFIPSEKLKKDEKHCPNCGELLDSRFL
;
A
#
# COMPACT_ATOMS: atom_id res chain seq x y z
N MET A 1 -25.20 62.90 -7.61
CA MET A 1 -24.85 61.95 -8.71
C MET A 1 -23.39 61.51 -8.61
N SER A 2 -22.43 62.43 -8.41
CA SER A 2 -21.00 62.15 -8.22
C SER A 2 -20.66 61.27 -7.02
N GLU A 3 -21.31 61.46 -5.87
CA GLU A 3 -21.02 60.69 -4.65
C GLU A 3 -21.43 59.20 -4.75
N ILE A 4 -22.58 58.93 -5.39
CA ILE A 4 -23.05 57.55 -5.65
C ILE A 4 -22.08 56.84 -6.60
N ILE A 5 -21.60 57.54 -7.63
CA ILE A 5 -20.60 57.00 -8.57
C ILE A 5 -19.29 56.71 -7.85
N ALA A 6 -18.81 57.60 -6.97
CA ALA A 6 -17.60 57.38 -6.19
C ALA A 6 -17.71 56.16 -5.25
N PHE A 7 -18.86 55.96 -4.61
CA PHE A 7 -19.12 54.79 -3.76
C PHE A 7 -19.13 53.48 -4.56
N LEU A 8 -19.76 53.46 -5.74
CA LEU A 8 -19.79 52.29 -6.61
C LEU A 8 -18.41 51.95 -7.18
N VAL A 9 -17.65 52.96 -7.60
CA VAL A 9 -16.27 52.78 -8.09
C VAL A 9 -15.34 52.30 -6.97
N GLY A 10 -15.44 52.88 -5.78
CA GLY A 10 -14.68 52.45 -4.60
C GLY A 10 -15.00 51.01 -4.19
N GLY A 11 -16.29 50.63 -4.23
CA GLY A 11 -16.73 49.25 -4.01
C GLY A 11 -16.14 48.29 -5.04
N ALA A 12 -16.20 48.62 -6.33
CA ALA A 12 -15.64 47.79 -7.39
C ALA A 12 -14.12 47.60 -7.23
N ILE A 13 -13.38 48.67 -6.90
CA ILE A 13 -11.93 48.60 -6.62
C ILE A 13 -11.65 47.69 -5.42
N PHE A 14 -12.44 47.79 -4.36
CA PHE A 14 -12.30 46.93 -3.18
C PHE A 14 -12.55 45.46 -3.50
N PHE A 15 -13.59 45.13 -4.28
CA PHE A 15 -13.86 43.76 -4.72
C PHE A 15 -12.74 43.20 -5.60
N ILE A 16 -12.22 44.00 -6.55
CA ILE A 16 -11.09 43.60 -7.41
C ILE A 16 -9.84 43.34 -6.54
N PHE A 17 -9.53 44.23 -5.61
CA PHE A 17 -8.40 44.08 -4.70
C PHE A 17 -8.54 42.83 -3.81
N SER A 18 -9.72 42.63 -3.21
CA SER A 18 -10.02 41.43 -2.40
C SER A 18 -9.87 40.14 -3.21
N PHE A 19 -10.30 40.12 -4.47
CA PHE A 19 -10.14 38.96 -5.35
C PHE A 19 -8.67 38.69 -5.68
N ILE A 20 -7.87 39.74 -5.91
CA ILE A 20 -6.42 39.62 -6.14
C ILE A 20 -5.73 39.06 -4.88
N VAL A 21 -6.05 39.60 -3.70
CA VAL A 21 -5.50 39.11 -2.43
C VAL A 21 -5.89 37.65 -2.20
N PHE A 22 -7.16 37.29 -2.42
CA PHE A 22 -7.62 35.91 -2.31
C PHE A 22 -6.88 34.98 -3.27
N TYR A 23 -6.69 35.39 -4.54
CA TYR A 23 -5.93 34.62 -5.52
C TYR A 23 -4.47 34.42 -5.06
N LEU A 24 -3.80 35.48 -4.57
CA LEU A 24 -2.44 35.39 -4.05
C LEU A 24 -2.34 34.45 -2.86
N VAL A 25 -3.27 34.52 -1.91
CA VAL A 25 -3.37 33.60 -0.76
C VAL A 25 -3.54 32.16 -1.24
N MET A 26 -4.44 31.91 -2.20
CA MET A 26 -4.66 30.58 -2.76
C MET A 26 -3.40 30.01 -3.44
N VAL A 27 -2.66 30.84 -4.17
CA VAL A 27 -1.38 30.44 -4.79
C VAL A 27 -0.31 30.13 -3.74
N LEU A 28 -0.21 30.94 -2.68
CA LEU A 28 0.69 30.69 -1.54
C LEU A 28 0.37 29.37 -0.83
N LEU A 29 -0.90 29.15 -0.50
CA LEU A 29 -1.37 27.90 0.13
C LEU A 29 -1.08 26.68 -0.74
N LYS A 30 -1.21 26.79 -2.07
CA LYS A 30 -0.87 25.72 -3.01
C LYS A 30 0.63 25.38 -2.99
N ASN A 31 1.50 26.39 -2.87
CA ASN A 31 2.95 26.19 -2.81
C ASN A 31 3.40 25.59 -1.47
N ILE A 32 2.81 26.01 -0.35
CA ILE A 32 3.10 25.43 0.98
C ILE A 32 2.66 23.96 1.04
N ARG A 33 1.57 23.60 0.36
CA ARG A 33 1.07 22.22 0.26
C ARG A 33 1.85 21.31 -0.69
N LYS A 34 2.97 21.75 -1.27
CA LYS A 34 3.81 20.87 -2.09
C LYS A 34 4.32 19.73 -1.21
N LYS A 35 3.73 18.55 -1.41
CA LYS A 35 4.09 17.31 -0.70
C LYS A 35 5.56 16.99 -1.00
N TYR A 36 6.33 16.71 0.04
CA TYR A 36 7.72 16.25 -0.12
C TYR A 36 7.73 14.97 -0.96
N VAL A 37 8.51 14.98 -2.04
CA VAL A 37 8.77 13.80 -2.86
C VAL A 37 10.21 13.36 -2.59
N PRO A 38 10.43 12.14 -2.08
CA PRO A 38 11.78 11.66 -1.80
C PRO A 38 12.61 11.59 -3.09
N LYS A 39 13.89 11.97 -3.00
CA LYS A 39 14.82 11.93 -4.15
C LYS A 39 15.19 10.50 -4.59
N ARG A 40 14.97 9.50 -3.73
CA ARG A 40 15.24 8.08 -3.98
C ARG A 40 14.01 7.25 -3.64
N ALA A 41 13.79 6.17 -4.40
CA ALA A 41 12.80 5.17 -4.04
C ALA A 41 13.15 4.60 -2.66
N THR A 42 12.15 4.49 -1.80
CA THR A 42 12.30 3.81 -0.51
C THR A 42 12.57 2.33 -0.77
N ILE A 43 13.54 1.77 -0.05
CA ILE A 43 13.87 0.35 -0.08
C ILE A 43 13.93 -0.16 1.35
N PHE A 44 13.39 -1.36 1.56
CA PHE A 44 13.47 -2.07 2.83
C PHE A 44 14.02 -3.46 2.57
N LYS A 45 14.96 -3.91 3.40
CA LYS A 45 15.51 -5.27 3.30
C LYS A 45 14.75 -6.17 4.27
N CYS A 46 14.19 -7.25 3.74
CA CYS A 46 13.50 -8.28 4.51
C CYS A 46 14.46 -9.25 5.19
N LEU A 47 13.94 -10.08 6.10
CA LEU A 47 14.71 -11.05 6.88
C LEU A 47 15.38 -12.11 6.00
N ASP A 48 14.70 -12.56 4.96
CA ASP A 48 15.20 -13.53 3.97
C ASP A 48 16.10 -12.92 2.88
N GLY A 49 16.18 -11.59 2.83
CA GLY A 49 16.99 -10.83 1.88
C GLY A 49 16.22 -10.18 0.73
N HIS A 50 14.90 -10.35 0.62
CA HIS A 50 14.09 -9.59 -0.35
C HIS A 50 14.22 -8.07 -0.14
N ILE A 51 14.03 -7.30 -1.23
CA ILE A 51 14.11 -5.83 -1.21
C ILE A 51 12.75 -5.27 -1.62
N THR A 52 11.99 -4.82 -0.63
CA THR A 52 10.63 -4.30 -0.79
C THR A 52 10.60 -2.77 -0.93
N ARG A 53 9.48 -2.24 -1.44
CA ARG A 53 9.30 -0.81 -1.76
C ARG A 53 8.41 -0.06 -0.77
N SER A 54 7.73 -0.78 0.10
CA SER A 54 6.86 -0.21 1.13
C SER A 54 7.05 -0.90 2.48
N LYS A 55 6.65 -0.21 3.56
CA LYS A 55 6.63 -0.82 4.90
C LYS A 55 5.61 -1.96 4.99
N GLY A 56 4.48 -1.84 4.29
CA GLY A 56 3.46 -2.89 4.22
C GLY A 56 4.03 -4.18 3.63
N GLU A 57 4.71 -4.08 2.49
CA GLU A 57 5.41 -5.21 1.88
C GLU A 57 6.46 -5.82 2.82
N LEU A 58 7.31 -5.01 3.45
CA LEU A 58 8.30 -5.48 4.42
C LEU A 58 7.65 -6.32 5.54
N ILE A 59 6.52 -5.85 6.09
CA ILE A 59 5.87 -6.52 7.21
C ILE A 59 5.24 -7.84 6.77
N ILE A 60 4.58 -7.86 5.60
CA ILE A 60 3.97 -9.07 5.02
C ILE A 60 5.05 -10.13 4.74
N ASP A 61 6.10 -9.73 4.02
CA ASP A 61 7.20 -10.61 3.60
C ASP A 61 7.95 -11.22 4.80
N ASN A 62 8.27 -10.38 5.79
CA ASN A 62 8.87 -10.85 7.04
C ASN A 62 7.92 -11.78 7.82
N HIS A 63 6.61 -11.58 7.75
CA HIS A 63 5.67 -12.47 8.42
C HIS A 63 5.59 -13.84 7.73
N LEU A 64 5.56 -13.88 6.40
CA LEU A 64 5.69 -15.12 5.64
C LEU A 64 6.98 -15.88 6.01
N THR A 65 8.10 -15.16 6.11
CA THR A 65 9.38 -15.72 6.56
C THR A 65 9.28 -16.33 7.97
N ARG A 66 8.64 -15.64 8.93
CA ARG A 66 8.47 -16.14 10.31
C ARG A 66 7.59 -17.39 10.38
N LEU A 67 6.56 -17.45 9.54
CA LEU A 67 5.70 -18.62 9.40
C LEU A 67 6.40 -19.79 8.70
N ASP A 68 7.67 -19.64 8.29
CA ASP A 68 8.43 -20.64 7.55
C ASP A 68 7.72 -21.03 6.23
N ILE A 69 7.10 -20.03 5.60
CA ILE A 69 6.44 -20.17 4.31
C ILE A 69 7.40 -19.71 3.23
N GLU A 70 7.85 -20.64 2.39
CA GLU A 70 8.64 -20.31 1.20
C GLU A 70 7.82 -19.46 0.24
N HIS A 71 8.41 -18.34 -0.20
CA HIS A 71 7.75 -17.39 -1.08
C HIS A 71 8.72 -16.74 -2.06
N GLU A 72 8.25 -16.50 -3.28
CA GLU A 72 8.94 -15.71 -4.30
C GLU A 72 8.42 -14.26 -4.25
N TYR A 73 9.31 -13.28 -4.13
CA TYR A 73 8.96 -11.86 -4.23
C TYR A 73 9.10 -11.32 -5.66
N GLU A 74 8.09 -10.59 -6.13
CA GLU A 74 8.02 -9.90 -7.42
C GLU A 74 8.51 -10.68 -8.65
N ASN A 75 7.63 -11.45 -9.27
CA ASN A 75 7.90 -12.09 -10.55
C ASN A 75 6.69 -11.98 -11.49
N THR A 76 6.76 -12.58 -12.68
CA THR A 76 5.72 -12.48 -13.70
C THR A 76 5.18 -13.85 -14.09
N VAL A 77 3.86 -13.99 -14.12
CA VAL A 77 3.15 -15.15 -14.68
C VAL A 77 2.43 -14.76 -15.97
N ARG A 78 2.40 -15.67 -16.95
CA ARG A 78 1.65 -15.47 -18.20
C ARG A 78 0.29 -16.15 -18.13
N VAL A 79 -0.78 -15.37 -18.26
CA VAL A 79 -2.16 -15.86 -18.35
C VAL A 79 -2.74 -15.49 -19.70
N ARG A 80 -3.03 -16.50 -20.54
CA ARG A 80 -3.62 -16.31 -21.89
C ARG A 80 -2.86 -15.27 -22.74
N GLY A 81 -1.53 -15.31 -22.70
CA GLY A 81 -0.66 -14.38 -23.44
C GLY A 81 -0.47 -13.00 -22.80
N LYS A 82 -1.16 -12.68 -21.70
CA LYS A 82 -0.92 -11.46 -20.91
C LYS A 82 0.01 -11.76 -19.74
N ALA A 83 0.99 -10.88 -19.52
CA ALA A 83 1.88 -10.93 -18.36
C ALA A 83 1.22 -10.24 -17.16
N ILE A 84 1.26 -10.91 -16.01
CA ILE A 84 0.84 -10.37 -14.71
C ILE A 84 2.08 -10.38 -13.83
N LYS A 85 2.53 -9.21 -13.38
CA LYS A 85 3.51 -9.12 -12.29
C LYS A 85 2.77 -9.35 -10.98
N TYR A 86 3.20 -10.27 -10.15
CA TYR A 86 2.61 -10.53 -8.83
C TYR A 86 3.51 -10.03 -7.69
N ASP A 87 2.96 -9.82 -6.49
CA ASP A 87 3.75 -9.36 -5.35
C ASP A 87 4.45 -10.54 -4.65
N TRP A 88 3.70 -11.59 -4.29
CA TRP A 88 4.27 -12.86 -3.84
C TRP A 88 3.63 -14.08 -4.50
N TYR A 89 4.39 -15.17 -4.59
CA TYR A 89 3.91 -16.50 -4.94
C TYR A 89 4.41 -17.51 -3.91
N LEU A 90 3.51 -18.36 -3.42
CA LEU A 90 3.83 -19.47 -2.51
C LEU A 90 3.88 -20.78 -3.31
N PRO A 91 5.08 -21.29 -3.66
CA PRO A 91 5.21 -22.44 -4.56
C PRO A 91 4.57 -23.72 -4.01
N GLU A 92 4.73 -23.98 -2.70
CA GLU A 92 4.20 -25.17 -2.02
C GLU A 92 2.67 -25.29 -2.18
N TYR A 93 1.96 -24.16 -2.13
CA TYR A 93 0.49 -24.11 -2.10
C TYR A 93 -0.13 -23.66 -3.44
N ASN A 94 0.72 -23.25 -4.39
CA ASN A 94 0.36 -22.68 -5.68
C ASN A 94 -0.66 -21.53 -5.54
N VAL A 95 -0.37 -20.59 -4.64
CA VAL A 95 -1.21 -19.42 -4.36
C VAL A 95 -0.40 -18.14 -4.49
N TYR A 96 -1.03 -17.11 -5.05
CA TYR A 96 -0.45 -15.78 -5.19
C TYR A 96 -0.96 -14.87 -4.09
N ILE A 97 -0.16 -13.88 -3.70
CA ILE A 97 -0.55 -12.84 -2.75
C ILE A 97 -0.36 -11.48 -3.42
N GLU A 98 -1.32 -10.60 -3.22
CA GLU A 98 -1.30 -9.22 -3.68
C GLU A 98 -1.57 -8.27 -2.52
N TYR A 99 -0.73 -7.24 -2.37
CA TYR A 99 -0.93 -6.19 -1.38
C TYR A 99 -1.44 -4.91 -2.04
N TRP A 100 -2.67 -4.56 -1.71
CA TRP A 100 -3.38 -3.43 -2.29
C TRP A 100 -3.17 -2.11 -1.52
N GLY A 101 -1.93 -1.74 -1.24
CA GLY A 101 -1.55 -0.61 -0.36
C GLY A 101 -1.67 0.81 -0.92
N TYR A 102 -2.17 1.01 -2.14
CA TYR A 102 -2.31 2.34 -2.74
C TYR A 102 -3.77 2.67 -3.03
N PHE A 103 -4.11 3.96 -3.08
CA PHE A 103 -5.47 4.44 -3.35
C PHE A 103 -5.47 5.46 -4.49
N GLY A 104 -6.41 5.31 -5.44
CA GLY A 104 -6.59 6.23 -6.57
C GLY A 104 -7.42 5.60 -7.70
N LYS A 105 -8.04 6.42 -8.56
CA LYS A 105 -8.92 5.92 -9.64
C LYS A 105 -8.18 4.98 -10.61
N ASP A 106 -7.03 5.42 -11.13
CA ASP A 106 -6.20 4.63 -12.04
C ASP A 106 -5.64 3.36 -11.38
N TYR A 107 -5.57 3.35 -10.04
CA TYR A 107 -5.15 2.19 -9.29
C TYR A 107 -6.28 1.16 -9.15
N LEU A 108 -7.51 1.59 -8.89
CA LEU A 108 -8.68 0.71 -8.82
C LEU A 108 -8.92 0.00 -10.16
N GLU A 109 -8.79 0.71 -11.28
CA GLU A 109 -8.93 0.13 -12.62
C GLU A 109 -7.87 -0.95 -12.88
N ARG A 110 -6.60 -0.71 -12.50
CA ARG A 110 -5.51 -1.70 -12.61
C ARG A 110 -5.73 -2.91 -11.70
N LYS A 111 -6.17 -2.68 -10.45
CA LYS A 111 -6.52 -3.75 -9.51
C LYS A 111 -7.62 -4.64 -10.11
N GLU A 112 -8.68 -4.04 -10.64
CA GLU A 112 -9.76 -4.79 -11.29
C GLU A 112 -9.28 -5.59 -12.50
N GLU A 113 -8.45 -5.01 -13.37
CA GLU A 113 -7.89 -5.76 -14.51
C GLU A 113 -7.08 -6.96 -14.01
N LYS A 114 -6.21 -6.75 -13.03
CA LYS A 114 -5.36 -7.79 -12.45
C LYS A 114 -6.19 -8.91 -11.84
N LEU A 115 -7.22 -8.59 -11.05
CA LEU A 115 -8.18 -9.57 -10.50
C LEU A 115 -8.91 -10.35 -11.60
N LYS A 116 -9.32 -9.70 -12.70
CA LYS A 116 -9.94 -10.37 -13.86
C LYS A 116 -8.96 -11.35 -14.51
N LEU A 117 -7.67 -11.04 -14.55
CA LEU A 117 -6.65 -11.93 -15.12
C LEU A 117 -6.40 -13.15 -14.22
N TYR A 118 -6.29 -12.98 -12.89
CA TYR A 118 -6.21 -14.10 -11.96
C TYR A 118 -7.40 -15.07 -12.12
N LYS A 119 -8.62 -14.53 -12.17
CA LYS A 119 -9.85 -15.31 -12.41
C LYS A 119 -9.82 -16.05 -13.76
N LYS A 120 -9.39 -15.39 -14.84
CA LYS A 120 -9.27 -16.01 -16.18
C LYS A 120 -8.22 -17.13 -16.24
N GLY A 121 -7.20 -17.05 -15.39
CA GLY A 121 -6.14 -18.04 -15.28
C GLY A 121 -6.41 -19.16 -14.28
N HIS A 122 -7.54 -19.13 -13.56
CA HIS A 122 -7.84 -20.06 -12.46
C HIS A 122 -6.72 -20.13 -11.41
N LEU A 123 -6.08 -18.98 -11.16
CA LEU A 123 -4.99 -18.85 -10.20
C LEU A 123 -5.59 -18.54 -8.82
N LYS A 124 -5.13 -19.24 -7.78
CA LYS A 124 -5.50 -18.94 -6.38
C LYS A 124 -4.88 -17.62 -5.97
N LEU A 125 -5.64 -16.76 -5.30
CA LEU A 125 -5.20 -15.42 -4.95
C LEU A 125 -5.66 -15.04 -3.54
N ILE A 126 -4.72 -14.58 -2.72
CA ILE A 126 -4.95 -13.86 -1.48
C ILE A 126 -4.82 -12.36 -1.78
N SER A 127 -5.82 -11.58 -1.39
CA SER A 127 -5.82 -10.12 -1.53
C SER A 127 -5.70 -9.47 -0.16
N ILE A 128 -4.60 -8.77 0.07
CA ILE A 128 -4.35 -8.03 1.31
C ILE A 128 -4.70 -6.57 1.04
N GLU A 129 -5.70 -6.04 1.72
CA GLU A 129 -6.04 -4.61 1.66
C GLU A 129 -5.21 -3.80 2.65
N ASP A 130 -5.05 -2.49 2.41
CA ASP A 130 -4.30 -1.62 3.33
C ASP A 130 -4.84 -1.64 4.77
N ILE A 131 -6.17 -1.74 4.93
CA ILE A 131 -6.82 -1.84 6.25
C ILE A 131 -6.39 -3.08 7.03
N MET A 132 -5.99 -4.16 6.34
CA MET A 132 -5.52 -5.38 6.99
C MET A 132 -4.16 -5.19 7.65
N LEU A 133 -3.44 -4.10 7.37
CA LEU A 133 -2.20 -3.78 8.08
C LEU A 133 -2.41 -3.32 9.53
N GLU A 134 -3.64 -2.99 9.94
CA GLU A 134 -3.95 -2.69 11.34
C GLU A 134 -3.61 -3.87 12.27
N ASP A 135 -3.91 -5.09 11.82
CA ASP A 135 -3.43 -6.35 12.41
C ASP A 135 -3.11 -7.35 11.30
N ILE A 136 -1.95 -7.15 10.67
CA ILE A 136 -1.52 -8.00 9.56
C ILE A 136 -1.22 -9.43 9.95
N TYR A 137 -0.85 -9.68 11.21
CA TYR A 137 -0.54 -11.02 11.68
C TYR A 137 -1.82 -11.86 11.68
N GLN A 138 -2.86 -11.38 12.36
CA GLN A 138 -4.16 -12.05 12.36
C GLN A 138 -4.80 -12.08 10.96
N SER A 139 -4.77 -10.95 10.24
CA SER A 139 -5.46 -10.83 8.97
C SER A 139 -4.84 -11.69 7.88
N LEU A 140 -3.51 -11.75 7.80
CA LEU A 140 -2.80 -12.59 6.83
C LEU A 140 -2.98 -14.08 7.15
N GLU A 141 -2.78 -14.48 8.41
CA GLU A 141 -2.98 -15.87 8.82
C GLU A 141 -4.41 -16.35 8.55
N SER A 142 -5.41 -15.49 8.77
CA SER A 142 -6.80 -15.81 8.43
C SER A 142 -6.98 -16.09 6.93
N GLN A 143 -6.35 -15.31 6.05
CA GLN A 143 -6.42 -15.55 4.60
C GLN A 143 -5.64 -16.80 4.19
N LEU A 144 -4.46 -17.02 4.79
CA LEU A 144 -3.62 -18.19 4.53
C LEU A 144 -4.33 -19.49 4.93
N SER A 145 -5.16 -19.45 5.98
CA SER A 145 -5.88 -20.63 6.49
C SER A 145 -6.85 -21.27 5.48
N GLU A 146 -7.28 -20.53 4.45
CA GLU A 146 -8.08 -21.08 3.33
C GLU A 146 -7.26 -22.02 2.43
N PHE A 147 -5.93 -21.84 2.38
CA PHE A 147 -5.04 -22.53 1.44
C PHE A 147 -3.98 -23.42 2.13
N ILE A 148 -3.69 -23.15 3.40
CA ILE A 148 -2.59 -23.74 4.16
C ILE A 148 -3.15 -24.44 5.41
N PRO A 149 -2.68 -25.66 5.76
CA PRO A 149 -3.09 -26.34 6.97
C PRO A 149 -2.81 -25.53 8.25
N SER A 150 -3.77 -25.53 9.18
CA SER A 150 -3.70 -24.75 10.42
C SER A 150 -2.51 -25.09 11.31
N GLU A 151 -1.99 -26.33 11.20
CA GLU A 151 -0.84 -26.83 11.93
C GLU A 151 0.44 -26.06 11.58
N LYS A 152 0.57 -25.59 10.33
CA LYS A 152 1.70 -24.75 9.90
C LYS A 152 1.58 -23.30 10.38
N LEU A 153 0.37 -22.82 10.65
CA LEU A 153 0.11 -21.44 11.07
C LEU A 153 0.21 -21.25 12.59
N LYS A 154 0.14 -22.33 13.38
CA LYS A 154 0.31 -22.28 14.84
C LYS A 154 1.79 -22.21 15.21
N LYS A 155 2.36 -21.00 15.21
CA LYS A 155 3.58 -20.71 15.97
C LYS A 155 3.23 -19.83 17.16
N ASP A 156 3.19 -20.41 18.35
CA ASP A 156 3.07 -19.68 19.64
C ASP A 156 4.36 -18.89 20.00
N GLU A 157 5.28 -18.80 19.05
CA GLU A 157 6.61 -18.26 19.21
C GLU A 157 6.63 -16.76 18.93
N LYS A 158 6.80 -15.95 19.99
CA LYS A 158 7.01 -14.51 19.83
C LYS A 158 8.41 -14.27 19.28
N HIS A 159 8.54 -13.34 18.33
CA HIS A 159 9.82 -12.99 17.72
C HIS A 159 10.15 -11.52 17.97
N CYS A 160 11.42 -11.20 18.15
CA CYS A 160 11.88 -9.82 18.29
C CYS A 160 11.57 -9.04 17.00
N PRO A 161 10.85 -7.89 17.07
CA PRO A 161 10.50 -7.12 15.88
C PRO A 161 11.69 -6.47 15.18
N ASN A 162 12.85 -6.38 15.84
CA ASN A 162 14.06 -5.76 15.30
C ASN A 162 14.99 -6.74 14.58
N CYS A 163 15.28 -7.89 15.22
CA CYS A 163 16.23 -8.88 14.68
C CYS A 163 15.58 -10.18 14.19
N GLY A 164 14.30 -10.42 14.48
CA GLY A 164 13.62 -11.64 14.09
C GLY A 164 14.00 -12.88 14.91
N GLU A 165 14.80 -12.74 15.97
CA GLU A 165 15.13 -13.87 16.87
C GLU A 165 13.92 -14.28 17.72
N LEU A 166 13.85 -15.58 18.03
CA LEU A 166 12.87 -16.17 18.93
C LEU A 166 12.99 -15.57 20.34
N LEU A 167 11.90 -15.01 20.87
CA LEU A 167 11.84 -14.59 22.27
C LEU A 167 11.60 -15.82 23.14
N ASP A 168 12.52 -16.08 24.06
CA ASP A 168 12.37 -17.17 25.02
C ASP A 168 11.35 -16.84 26.12
N SER A 169 11.07 -17.83 26.98
CA SER A 169 10.11 -17.73 28.08
C SER A 169 10.44 -16.67 29.14
N ARG A 170 11.62 -16.06 29.12
CA ARG A 170 11.98 -14.97 30.04
C ARG A 170 11.42 -13.61 29.59
N PHE A 171 10.97 -13.51 28.35
CA PHE A 171 10.28 -12.34 27.79
C PHE A 171 8.76 -12.56 27.67
N LEU A 172 8.24 -13.67 28.22
CA LEU A 172 6.81 -14.00 28.27
C LEU A 172 6.17 -13.63 29.60
#